data_AF-A0A7C5DBU1-F1
#
_entry.id   AF-A0A7C5DBU1-F1
#
_cell.length_a   1.000
_cell.length_b   1.000
_cell.length_c   1.000
_cell.angle_alpha   90.00
_cell.angle_beta   90.00
_cell.angle_gamma   90.00
#
_symmetry.space_group_name_H-M   'P 1'
#
loop_
_entity.id
_entity.type
_entity.pdbx_description
1 polymer ?
#
loop_
_entity_poly.entity_id
_entity_poly.type
_entity_poly.pdbx_seq_one_letter_code
_entity_poly.pdbx_strand_id
1 'polypeptide(L)' 'MDRVIESIDAYLKDLEKEMLRIVDDQSIPLAEKNRLMEPIADTKKVLVQTKAALHEIRNKEYVAGCGMHKMR' A
#
# COMPACT_ATOMS: atom_id res chain seq x y z
N MET A 1 -5.87 -13.46 -0.72
CA MET A 1 -5.80 -11.99 -0.90
C MET A 1 -5.56 -11.29 0.43
N ASP A 2 -6.19 -11.74 1.53
CA ASP A 2 -6.02 -11.11 2.85
C ASP A 2 -4.58 -11.12 3.37
N ARG A 3 -3.84 -12.22 3.21
CA ARG A 3 -2.40 -12.27 3.55
C ARG A 3 -1.57 -11.21 2.83
N VAL A 4 -1.92 -10.86 1.59
CA VAL A 4 -1.20 -9.82 0.82
C VAL A 4 -1.52 -8.44 1.38
N ILE A 5 -2.78 -8.19 1.74
CA ILE A 5 -3.22 -6.94 2.37
C ILE A 5 -2.56 -6.78 3.75
N GLU A 6 -2.49 -7.85 4.55
CA GLU A 6 -1.79 -7.88 5.83
C GLU A 6 -0.29 -7.58 5.69
N SER A 7 0.38 -8.15 4.68
CA SER A 7 1.78 -7.84 4.38
C SER A 7 1.98 -6.38 3.98
N ILE A 8 1.07 -5.80 3.20
CA ILE A 8 1.11 -4.37 2.87
C ILE A 8 0.95 -3.52 4.13
N ASP A 9 0.04 -3.88 5.04
CA ASP A 9 -0.16 -3.15 6.29
C ASP A 9 1.04 -3.25 7.24
N ALA A 10 1.67 -4.43 7.33
CA ALA A 10 2.90 -4.60 8.08
C ALA A 10 4.01 -3.70 7.53
N TYR A 11 4.20 -3.71 6.21
CA TYR A 11 5.25 -2.92 5.58
C TYR A 11 4.99 -1.41 5.67
N LEU A 12 3.74 -0.96 5.54
CA LEU A 12 3.37 0.45 5.75
C LEU A 12 3.75 0.94 7.17
N LYS A 13 3.55 0.10 8.19
CA LYS A 13 3.97 0.41 9.57
C LYS A 13 5.49 0.51 9.70
N ASP A 14 6.23 -0.31 8.97
CA ASP A 14 7.69 -0.26 9.00
C ASP A 14 8.23 1.00 8.32
N LEU A 15 7.64 1.41 7.19
CA LEU A 15 7.93 2.70 6.55
C LEU A 15 7.65 3.89 7.49
N GLU A 16 6.56 3.84 8.25
CA GLU A 16 6.24 4.89 9.24
C GLU A 16 7.27 4.96 10.36
N LYS A 17 7.73 3.81 10.88
CA LYS A 17 8.82 3.78 11.87
C LYS A 17 10.12 4.34 11.30
N GLU A 18 10.43 4.03 10.05
CA GLU A 18 11.63 4.55 9.37
C GLU A 18 11.58 6.07 9.21
N MET A 19 10.45 6.62 8.76
CA MET A 19 10.25 8.07 8.71
C MET A 19 10.41 8.72 10.09
N LEU A 20 9.82 8.12 11.14
CA LEU A 20 9.96 8.63 12.50
C LEU A 20 11.42 8.64 12.97
N ARG A 21 12.21 7.61 12.64
CA ARG A 21 13.65 7.58 12.93
C ARG A 21 14.40 8.71 12.23
N ILE A 22 14.11 8.96 10.95
CA ILE A 22 14.74 10.05 10.18
C ILE A 22 14.37 11.42 10.78
N VAL A 23 13.11 11.60 11.17
CA VAL A 23 12.63 12.85 11.79
C VAL A 23 13.28 13.08 13.14
N ASP A 24 13.39 12.03 13.96
CA ASP A 24 13.94 12.11 15.32
C ASP A 24 15.46 12.39 15.32
N ASP A 25 16.18 11.96 14.29
CA ASP A 25 17.63 12.15 14.19
C ASP A 25 18.01 13.64 14.06
N GLN A 26 18.44 14.25 15.16
CA GLN A 26 18.85 15.67 15.20
C GLN A 26 20.21 15.94 14.53
N SER A 27 20.96 14.90 14.17
CA SER A 27 22.28 15.06 13.52
C SER A 27 22.18 15.34 12.02
N ILE A 28 21.03 15.05 11.40
CA ILE A 28 20.82 15.18 9.96
C ILE A 28 20.13 16.52 9.62
N PRO A 29 20.65 17.31 8.68
CA PRO A 29 19.99 18.52 8.21
C PRO A 29 18.62 18.24 7.56
N LEU A 30 17.69 19.19 7.66
CA LEU A 30 16.34 19.05 7.09
C LEU A 30 16.35 18.71 5.59
N ALA A 31 17.26 19.29 4.81
CA ALA A 31 17.37 19.01 3.39
C ALA A 31 17.72 17.53 3.11
N GLU A 32 18.57 16.94 3.95
CA GLU A 32 18.95 15.54 3.83
C GLU A 32 17.83 14.62 4.33
N LYS A 33 17.15 14.99 5.42
CA LYS A 33 15.93 14.28 5.86
C LYS A 33 14.88 14.21 4.73
N ASN A 34 14.66 15.32 4.02
CA ASN A 34 13.72 15.36 2.90
C ASN A 34 14.14 14.40 1.77
N ARG A 35 15.42 14.37 1.40
CA ARG A 35 15.93 13.42 0.39
C ARG A 35 15.76 11.96 0.81
N LEU A 36 15.97 11.65 2.09
CA LEU A 36 15.81 10.30 2.62
C LEU A 36 14.33 9.88 2.68
N MET A 37 13.43 10.82 3.01
CA MET A 37 11.99 10.55 3.12
C MET A 37 11.25 10.51 1.78
N GLU A 38 11.76 11.16 0.74
CA GLU A 38 11.14 11.20 -0.60
C GLU A 38 10.82 9.80 -1.16
N PRO A 39 11.78 8.86 -1.28
CA PRO A 39 11.49 7.51 -1.78
C PRO A 39 10.55 6.71 -0.86
N ILE A 40 10.58 6.98 0.46
CA ILE A 40 9.68 6.34 1.43
C ILE A 40 8.24 6.82 1.21
N ALA A 41 8.05 8.12 0.98
CA ALA A 41 6.74 8.70 0.72
C ALA A 41 6.12 8.18 -0.58
N ASP A 42 6.93 8.07 -1.64
CA ASP A 42 6.48 7.51 -2.92
C ASP A 42 6.08 6.03 -2.79
N THR A 43 6.90 5.24 -2.09
CA THR A 43 6.60 3.83 -1.83
C THR A 43 5.29 3.69 -1.03
N LYS A 44 5.10 4.51 0.01
CA LYS A 44 3.87 4.54 0.81
C LYS A 44 2.65 4.84 -0.06
N LYS A 45 2.75 5.81 -0.96
CA LYS A 45 1.66 6.18 -1.88
C LYS A 45 1.24 5.01 -2.78
N VAL A 46 2.20 4.33 -3.39
CA VAL A 46 1.94 3.17 -4.25
C VAL A 46 1.27 2.04 -3.47
N LEU A 47 1.76 1.73 -2.26
CA LEU A 47 1.21 0.67 -1.43
C LEU A 47 -0.22 0.96 -0.96
N VAL A 48 -0.53 2.21 -0.61
CA VAL A 48 -1.90 2.63 -0.24
C VAL A 48 -2.85 2.46 -1.43
N GLN A 49 -2.45 2.90 -2.62
CA GLN A 49 -3.24 2.72 -3.84
C GLN A 49 -3.42 1.24 -4.19
N THR A 50 -2.36 0.44 -4.07
CA THR A 50 -2.39 -1.00 -4.32
C THR A 50 -3.33 -1.71 -3.36
N LYS A 51 -3.29 -1.36 -2.07
CA LYS A 51 -4.20 -1.89 -1.06
C LYS A 51 -5.65 -1.56 -1.39
N ALA A 52 -5.94 -0.31 -1.77
CA ALA A 52 -7.29 0.11 -2.17
C ALA A 52 -7.79 -0.70 -3.38
N ALA A 53 -6.97 -0.84 -4.42
CA ALA A 53 -7.31 -1.64 -5.60
C ALA A 53 -7.55 -3.12 -5.24
N LEU A 54 -6.75 -3.71 -4.35
CA LEU A 54 -6.96 -5.08 -3.87
C LEU A 54 -8.27 -5.23 -3.10
N HIS A 55 -8.66 -4.24 -2.29
CA HIS A 55 -9.97 -4.25 -1.63
C HIS A 55 -11.11 -4.16 -2.63
N GLU A 56 -11.00 -3.32 -3.67
CA GLU A 56 -12.00 -3.25 -4.74
C GLU A 56 -12.13 -4.58 -5.48
N ILE A 57 -11.01 -5.22 -5.83
CA ILE A 57 -11.01 -6.53 -6.50
C ILE A 57 -11.65 -7.59 -5.59
N ARG A 58 -11.31 -7.61 -4.30
CA ARG A 58 -11.88 -8.55 -3.33
C ARG A 58 -13.39 -8.38 -3.18
N ASN A 59 -13.87 -7.14 -3.21
CA ASN A 59 -15.26 -6.79 -2.96
C ASN A 59 -16.12 -6.80 -4.24
N LYS A 60 -15.52 -7.01 -5.42
CA LYS A 60 -16.28 -7.19 -6.66
C LYS A 60 -16.90 -8.59 -6.68
N GLU A 61 -18.23 -8.64 -6.78
CA GLU A 61 -18.91 -9.88 -7.14
C GLU A 61 -18.49 -10.28 -8.57
N TYR A 62 -18.02 -11.52 -8.72
CA TYR A 62 -17.70 -12.07 -10.02
C TYR A 62 -19.00 -12.28 -10.80
N VAL A 63 -19.32 -11.36 -11.71
CA VAL A 63 -20.36 -11.58 -12.71
C VAL A 63 -19.73 -12.37 -13.85
N ALA A 64 -20.02 -13.67 -13.90
CA ALA A 64 -19.56 -14.52 -14.99
C ALA A 64 -20.12 -13.99 -16.32
N GLY A 65 -19.25 -13.46 -17.18
CA GLY A 65 -19.58 -12.94 -18.51
C GLY A 65 -19.87 -14.01 -19.57
N CYS A 66 -20.21 -15.23 -19.17
CA CYS A 66 -20.71 -16.25 -20.09
C CYS A 66 -22.18 -16.46 -19.81
N GLY A 67 -23.02 -16.01 -20.74
CA GLY A 67 -24.42 -16.38 -20.83
C GLY A 67 -24.56 -17.90 -21.02
N MET A 68 -24.44 -18.67 -19.95
CA MET A 68 -25.10 -19.96 -19.86
C MET A 68 -26.57 -19.69 -19.59
N HIS A 69 -27.25 -19.28 -20.67
CA HIS A 69 -28.69 -19.40 -20.74
C HIS A 69 -29.00 -20.88 -20.55
N LYS A 70 -29.44 -21.24 -19.33
CA LYS A 70 -30.18 -22.47 -19.14
C LYS A 70 -31.36 -22.41 -20.11
N MET A 71 -31.35 -23.25 -21.13
CA MET A 71 -32.58 -23.69 -21.77
C MET A 71 -32.67 -25.20 -21.51
N ARG A 72 -33.47 -25.49 -20.50
CA ARG A 72 -34.20 -26.74 -20.34
C ARG A 72 -35.50 -26.61 -21.12
#